data_AF-A0A7S0MH13-F1
#
_entry.id   AF-A0A7S0MH13-F1
#
_cell.length_a   1.000
_cell.length_b   1.000
_cell.length_c   1.000
_cell.angle_alpha   90.00
_cell.angle_beta   90.00
_cell.angle_gamma   90.00
#
_symmetry.space_group_name_H-M   'P 1'
#
loop_
_entity.id
_entity.type
_entity.pdbx_description
1 polymer ?
#
loop_
_entity_poly.entity_id
_entity_poly.type
_entity_poly.pdbx_seq_one_letter_code
_entity_poly.pdbx_strand_id
1 'polypeptide(L)'
;KLELGADEVTRRFDWLRASSVEDFRDASFSAPDFTLTLHDCWRGLERGRDLGWVRLPSEGGGRWGMIDVERHAHYGDGINGDAHVVVPGKLVAFCGPRDLPCENHADAGGQRHLSAGHCAGMLRELGVTDVVRLNE
;
A
#
# COMPACT_ATOMS: atom_id res chain seq x y z
N LYS A 1 25.95 0.44 4.85
CA LYS A 1 24.66 -0.26 4.62
C LYS A 1 24.63 -0.63 3.14
N LEU A 2 24.35 -1.88 2.76
CA LEU A 2 24.43 -2.31 1.36
C LEU A 2 23.17 -1.86 0.61
N GLU A 3 23.27 -0.78 -0.15
CA GLU A 3 22.24 -0.38 -1.13
C GLU A 3 22.45 -1.21 -2.40
N LEU A 4 21.87 -2.40 -2.41
CA LEU A 4 21.94 -3.28 -3.57
C LEU A 4 20.92 -2.83 -4.62
N GLY A 5 21.32 -2.91 -5.89
CA GLY A 5 20.37 -2.77 -7.00
C GLY A 5 19.61 -4.07 -7.26
N ALA A 6 18.51 -3.99 -8.00
CA ALA A 6 17.62 -5.14 -8.23
C ALA A 6 18.35 -6.36 -8.83
N ASP A 7 19.21 -6.15 -9.83
CA ASP A 7 19.98 -7.21 -10.49
C ASP A 7 20.96 -7.90 -9.52
N GLU A 8 21.53 -7.14 -8.59
CA GLU A 8 22.46 -7.65 -7.59
C GLU A 8 21.72 -8.44 -6.51
N VAL A 9 20.52 -7.99 -6.11
CA VAL A 9 19.64 -8.75 -5.21
C VAL A 9 19.23 -10.07 -5.87
N THR A 10 18.74 -10.05 -7.11
CA THR A 10 18.37 -11.27 -7.82
C THR A 10 19.50 -12.27 -7.89
N ARG A 11 20.73 -11.83 -8.24
CA ARG A 11 21.91 -12.72 -8.27
C ARG A 11 22.21 -13.39 -6.92
N ARG A 12 21.90 -12.72 -5.80
CA ARG A 12 22.05 -13.31 -4.45
C ARG A 12 20.98 -14.35 -4.13
N PHE A 13 19.88 -14.35 -4.88
CA PHE A 13 18.81 -15.33 -4.78
C PHE A 13 18.86 -16.38 -5.91
N ASP A 14 19.88 -16.40 -6.78
CA ASP A 14 20.03 -17.42 -7.83
C ASP A 14 20.04 -18.87 -7.29
N TRP A 15 20.38 -19.05 -6.01
CA TRP A 15 20.32 -20.35 -5.34
C TRP A 15 18.88 -20.82 -5.04
N LEU A 16 17.91 -19.91 -4.94
CA LEU A 16 16.49 -20.23 -5.04
C LEU A 16 16.24 -20.59 -6.50
N ARG A 17 16.32 -21.89 -6.81
CA ARG A 17 16.11 -22.42 -8.16
C ARG A 17 14.83 -21.82 -8.76
N ALA A 18 14.91 -21.27 -9.97
CA ALA A 18 13.77 -20.63 -10.65
C ALA A 18 12.49 -21.49 -10.73
N SER A 19 12.59 -22.81 -10.54
CA SER A 19 11.47 -23.74 -10.45
C SER A 19 10.77 -23.80 -9.09
N SER A 20 11.19 -23.01 -8.08
CA SER A 20 10.61 -23.05 -6.72
C SER A 20 9.90 -21.77 -6.29
N VAL A 21 9.97 -20.70 -7.07
CA VAL A 21 9.26 -19.44 -6.78
C VAL A 21 8.26 -19.21 -7.90
N GLU A 22 6.98 -19.29 -7.58
CA GLU A 22 5.91 -18.93 -8.51
C GLU A 22 5.87 -17.41 -8.67
N ASP A 23 5.56 -16.96 -9.89
CA ASP A 23 5.34 -15.54 -10.14
C ASP A 23 4.09 -15.03 -9.40
N PHE A 24 4.08 -13.74 -9.08
CA PHE A 24 2.95 -13.10 -8.42
C PHE A 24 1.83 -12.82 -9.44
N ARG A 25 0.63 -13.27 -9.11
CA ARG A 25 -0.60 -13.01 -9.88
C ARG A 25 -1.42 -11.88 -9.28
N ASP A 26 -2.40 -11.41 -10.05
CA ASP A 26 -3.38 -10.44 -9.61
C ASP A 26 -4.45 -11.05 -8.67
N ALA A 27 -5.27 -10.16 -8.10
CA ALA A 27 -6.34 -10.51 -7.16
C ALA A 27 -7.68 -10.89 -7.80
N SER A 28 -7.74 -11.05 -9.13
CA SER A 28 -8.96 -11.48 -9.82
C SER A 28 -9.38 -12.90 -9.44
N PHE A 29 -10.64 -13.22 -9.69
CA PHE A 29 -11.16 -14.59 -9.61
C PHE A 29 -10.85 -15.43 -10.86
N SER A 30 -10.24 -14.84 -11.90
CA SER A 30 -9.92 -15.49 -13.17
C SER A 30 -8.52 -16.13 -13.17
N ALA A 31 -8.25 -16.94 -14.19
CA ALA A 31 -6.89 -17.36 -14.49
C ALA A 31 -5.99 -16.13 -14.76
N PRO A 32 -4.71 -16.16 -14.37
CA PRO A 32 -3.83 -15.00 -14.54
C PRO A 32 -3.50 -14.83 -16.02
N ASP A 33 -3.67 -13.62 -16.53
CA ASP A 33 -3.26 -13.20 -17.89
C ASP A 33 -1.97 -12.35 -17.88
N PHE A 34 -1.54 -11.92 -16.69
CA PHE A 34 -0.31 -11.19 -16.44
C PHE A 34 0.27 -11.58 -15.07
N THR A 35 1.60 -11.72 -14.99
CA THR A 35 2.31 -12.05 -13.74
C THR A 35 3.52 -11.14 -13.55
N LEU A 36 3.93 -10.97 -12.29
CA LEU A 36 5.15 -10.25 -11.92
C LEU A 36 6.18 -11.25 -11.38
N THR A 37 7.40 -11.19 -11.88
CA THR A 37 8.51 -11.97 -11.35
C THR A 37 9.04 -11.35 -10.05
N LEU A 38 9.83 -12.10 -9.29
CA LEU A 38 10.54 -11.55 -8.13
C LEU A 38 11.50 -10.41 -8.49
N HIS A 39 12.10 -10.46 -9.69
CA HIS A 39 12.97 -9.39 -10.20
C HIS A 39 12.18 -8.10 -10.45
N ASP A 40 10.96 -8.19 -11.00
CA ASP A 40 10.08 -7.03 -11.19
C ASP A 40 9.76 -6.34 -9.85
N CYS A 41 9.49 -7.12 -8.80
CA CYS A 41 9.28 -6.61 -7.44
C CYS A 41 10.53 -5.88 -6.90
N TRP A 42 11.73 -6.42 -7.11
CA TRP A 42 12.97 -5.75 -6.73
C TRP A 42 13.21 -4.45 -7.47
N ARG A 43 12.91 -4.41 -8.78
CA ARG A 43 12.99 -3.19 -9.59
C ARG A 43 12.01 -2.12 -9.10
N GLY A 44 10.80 -2.52 -8.72
CA GLY A 44 9.81 -1.62 -8.12
C GLY A 44 10.29 -1.02 -6.79
N LEU A 45 10.82 -1.85 -5.90
CA LEU A 45 11.37 -1.42 -4.61
C LEU A 45 12.61 -0.54 -4.75
N GLU A 46 13.54 -0.90 -5.64
CA GLU A 46 14.70 -0.07 -6.01
C GLU A 46 14.24 1.31 -6.46
N ARG A 47 13.27 1.38 -7.38
CA ARG A 47 12.75 2.65 -7.86
C ARG A 47 12.06 3.45 -6.75
N GLY A 48 11.27 2.80 -5.89
CA GLY A 48 10.62 3.43 -4.75
C GLY A 48 11.62 4.00 -3.74
N ARG A 49 12.71 3.28 -3.46
CA ARG A 49 13.83 3.74 -2.62
C ARG A 49 14.50 4.97 -3.25
N ASP A 50 14.86 4.89 -4.53
CA ASP A 50 15.58 5.96 -5.23
C ASP A 50 14.74 7.25 -5.32
N LEU A 51 13.41 7.12 -5.39
CA LEU A 51 12.46 8.24 -5.32
C LEU A 51 12.15 8.70 -3.88
N GLY A 52 12.68 8.00 -2.87
CA GLY A 52 12.45 8.29 -1.46
C GLY A 52 11.04 7.96 -0.96
N TRP A 53 10.32 7.07 -1.63
CA TRP A 53 8.98 6.62 -1.22
C TRP A 53 9.05 5.59 -0.09
N VAL A 54 10.09 4.76 -0.11
CA VAL A 54 10.35 3.71 0.88
C VAL A 54 11.66 4.01 1.58
N ARG A 55 11.60 4.43 2.84
CA ARG A 55 12.77 4.59 3.71
C ARG A 55 12.51 3.93 5.05
N LEU A 56 13.49 3.16 5.52
CA LEU A 56 13.42 2.55 6.84
C LEU A 56 13.76 3.58 7.93
N PRO A 57 13.16 3.47 9.12
CA PRO A 57 13.35 4.46 10.21
C PRO A 57 14.78 4.70 10.67
N SER A 58 15.70 3.76 10.40
CA SER A 58 17.11 3.85 10.79
C SER A 58 17.97 4.77 9.93
N GLU A 59 17.41 5.42 8.90
CA GLU A 59 18.18 6.22 7.92
C GLU A 59 18.25 7.72 8.21
N GLY A 60 18.31 8.09 9.49
CA GLY A 60 18.86 9.36 10.01
C GLY A 60 18.65 10.59 9.12
N GLY A 61 17.46 11.20 9.20
CA GLY A 61 17.23 12.58 8.74
C GLY A 61 16.35 12.73 7.50
N GLY A 62 15.03 12.77 7.71
CA GLY A 62 14.08 13.24 6.70
C GLY A 62 12.62 13.01 7.10
N ARG A 63 11.78 14.05 6.99
CA ARG A 63 10.33 14.00 7.30
C ARG A 63 9.49 13.24 6.26
N TRP A 64 10.08 12.83 5.13
CA TRP A 64 9.38 12.25 3.98
C TRP A 64 9.93 10.86 3.64
N GLY A 65 9.04 9.89 3.44
CA GLY A 65 9.37 8.52 3.02
C GLY A 65 9.65 7.53 4.15
N MET A 66 9.75 7.98 5.41
CA MET A 66 9.88 7.08 6.55
C MET A 66 8.56 6.37 6.79
N ILE A 67 8.55 5.04 6.68
CA ILE A 67 7.35 4.25 6.93
C ILE A 67 7.10 4.23 8.44
N ASP A 68 6.02 4.90 8.86
CA ASP A 68 5.42 4.73 10.18
C ASP A 68 4.61 3.43 10.16
N VAL A 69 5.20 2.37 10.71
CA VAL A 69 4.63 1.02 10.67
C VAL A 69 3.32 0.94 11.46
N GLU A 70 3.24 1.62 12.61
CA GLU A 70 2.04 1.62 13.45
C GLU A 70 0.90 2.34 12.74
N ARG A 71 1.19 3.51 12.17
CA ARG A 71 0.19 4.27 11.40
C ARG A 71 -0.27 3.52 10.16
N HIS A 72 0.66 2.90 9.43
CA HIS A 72 0.35 2.08 8.26
C HIS A 72 -0.55 0.90 8.64
N ALA A 73 -0.21 0.16 9.70
CA ALA A 73 -1.01 -0.96 10.16
C ALA A 73 -2.39 -0.51 10.67
N HIS A 74 -2.48 0.62 11.37
CA HIS A 74 -3.73 1.15 11.88
C HIS A 74 -4.71 1.46 10.76
N TYR A 75 -4.33 2.30 9.79
CA TYR A 75 -5.25 2.70 8.70
C TYR A 75 -5.43 1.61 7.63
N GLY A 76 -4.47 0.69 7.50
CA GLY A 76 -4.60 -0.47 6.61
C GLY A 76 -5.61 -1.51 7.10
N ASP A 77 -6.05 -1.44 8.37
CA ASP A 77 -7.16 -2.24 8.86
C ASP A 77 -8.49 -1.78 8.23
N GLY A 78 -9.27 -2.73 7.72
CA GLY A 78 -10.59 -2.45 7.12
C GLY A 78 -11.60 -1.83 8.09
N ILE A 79 -11.39 -1.97 9.40
CA ILE A 79 -12.20 -1.35 10.44
C ILE A 79 -11.89 0.15 10.57
N ASN A 80 -10.67 0.57 10.19
CA ASN A 80 -10.17 1.93 10.37
C ASN A 80 -10.03 2.72 9.07
N GLY A 81 -10.26 2.11 7.90
CA GLY A 81 -10.22 2.83 6.63
C GLY A 81 -9.89 2.00 5.40
N ASP A 82 -9.16 0.89 5.57
CA ASP A 82 -8.44 0.22 4.48
C ASP A 82 -7.72 1.24 3.58
N ALA A 83 -6.91 2.09 4.21
CA ALA A 83 -6.24 3.21 3.57
C ALA A 83 -4.72 3.05 3.59
N HIS A 84 -4.10 3.25 2.42
CA HIS A 84 -2.68 3.05 2.18
C HIS A 84 -2.08 4.28 1.51
N VAL A 85 -1.00 4.82 2.08
CA VAL A 85 -0.22 5.89 1.44
C VAL A 85 0.66 5.26 0.37
N VAL A 86 0.25 5.36 -0.89
CA VAL A 86 0.96 4.79 -2.05
C VAL A 86 2.19 5.63 -2.41
N VAL A 87 2.04 6.96 -2.40
CA VAL A 87 3.14 7.90 -2.63
C VAL A 87 3.14 8.94 -1.50
N PRO A 88 4.19 9.00 -0.66
CA PRO A 88 4.23 9.91 0.47
C PRO A 88 3.94 11.36 0.09
N GLY A 89 2.92 11.94 0.73
CA GLY A 89 2.50 13.33 0.50
C GLY A 89 1.82 13.61 -0.83
N LYS A 90 1.46 12.57 -1.61
CA LYS A 90 0.87 12.74 -2.94
C LYS A 90 -0.35 11.88 -3.21
N LEU A 91 -0.31 10.61 -2.82
CA LEU A 91 -1.36 9.66 -3.21
C LEU A 91 -1.68 8.71 -2.04
N VAL A 92 -2.97 8.67 -1.70
CA VAL A 92 -3.57 7.72 -0.78
C VAL A 92 -4.63 6.95 -1.54
N ALA A 93 -4.61 5.62 -1.44
CA ALA A 93 -5.69 4.76 -1.91
C ALA A 93 -6.47 4.26 -0.69
N PHE A 94 -7.80 4.23 -0.76
CA PHE A 94 -8.63 3.77 0.34
C PHE A 94 -9.95 3.17 -0.16
N CYS A 95 -10.62 2.37 0.67
CA CYS A 95 -11.95 1.85 0.37
C CYS A 95 -13.01 2.97 0.46
N GLY A 96 -13.80 3.13 -0.59
CA GLY A 96 -14.80 4.20 -0.68
C GLY A 96 -15.87 4.13 0.43
N PRO A 97 -16.37 5.28 0.90
CA PRO A 97 -17.38 5.31 1.95
C PRO A 97 -18.73 4.77 1.45
N ARG A 98 -19.56 4.35 2.40
CA ARG A 98 -20.94 3.93 2.17
C ARG A 98 -21.90 5.02 2.61
N ASP A 99 -23.05 5.12 1.94
CA ASP A 99 -24.13 6.00 2.36
C ASP A 99 -24.81 5.41 3.60
N LEU A 100 -24.51 6.00 4.76
CA LEU A 100 -24.98 5.53 6.06
C LEU A 100 -25.83 6.62 6.72
N PRO A 101 -27.00 6.28 7.28
CA PRO A 101 -28.02 7.26 7.61
C PRO A 101 -27.64 8.25 8.72
N CYS A 102 -26.76 7.91 9.69
CA CYS A 102 -26.28 8.84 10.73
C CYS A 102 -25.05 8.33 11.53
N GLU A 103 -24.52 7.15 11.23
CA GLU A 103 -23.48 6.49 12.04
C GLU A 103 -22.11 6.61 11.38
N ASN A 104 -21.04 6.66 12.18
CA ASN A 104 -19.67 6.70 11.66
C ASN A 104 -19.32 5.43 10.87
N HIS A 105 -19.93 4.30 11.23
CA HIS A 105 -19.78 3.02 10.59
C HIS A 105 -21.03 2.16 10.77
N ALA A 106 -21.15 1.10 9.98
CA ALA A 106 -22.14 0.03 10.16
C ALA A 106 -21.49 -1.32 9.89
N ASP A 107 -21.77 -2.33 10.71
CA ASP A 107 -21.22 -3.67 10.54
C ASP A 107 -22.24 -4.56 9.80
N ALA A 108 -21.86 -5.11 8.65
CA ALA A 108 -22.73 -5.97 7.84
C ALA A 108 -21.92 -7.03 7.08
N GLY A 109 -22.38 -8.28 7.13
CA GLY A 109 -21.73 -9.40 6.43
C GLY A 109 -20.33 -9.74 6.96
N GLY A 110 -20.04 -9.43 8.23
CA GLY A 110 -18.71 -9.62 8.82
C GLY A 110 -17.68 -8.55 8.43
N GLN A 111 -18.12 -7.47 7.77
CA GLN A 111 -17.27 -6.34 7.42
C GLN A 111 -17.81 -5.03 8.01
N ARG A 112 -16.89 -4.12 8.33
CA ARG A 112 -17.23 -2.75 8.71
C ARG A 112 -17.32 -1.85 7.48
N HIS A 113 -18.43 -1.14 7.38
CA HIS A 113 -18.69 -0.13 6.35
C HIS A 113 -18.53 1.24 6.97
N LEU A 114 -17.75 2.13 6.35
CA LEU A 114 -17.44 3.45 6.91
C LEU A 114 -18.25 4.53 6.22
N SER A 115 -18.72 5.51 6.99
CA SER A 115 -19.43 6.68 6.46
C SER A 115 -18.48 7.66 5.78
N ALA A 116 -19.03 8.51 4.91
CA ALA A 116 -18.27 9.61 4.31
C ALA A 116 -17.67 10.56 5.36
N GLY A 117 -18.37 10.79 6.48
CA GLY A 117 -17.88 11.62 7.59
C GLY A 117 -16.64 11.04 8.26
N HIS A 118 -16.65 9.73 8.52
CA HIS A 118 -15.49 9.03 9.09
C HIS A 118 -14.30 9.07 8.13
N CYS A 119 -14.49 8.69 6.86
CA CYS A 119 -13.43 8.74 5.85
C CYS A 119 -12.87 10.16 5.68
N ALA A 120 -13.71 11.19 5.69
CA ALA A 120 -13.26 12.58 5.60
C ALA A 120 -12.38 13.00 6.79
N GLY A 121 -12.67 12.52 8.01
CA GLY A 121 -11.82 12.74 9.18
C GLY A 121 -10.44 12.11 9.02
N MET A 122 -10.42 10.81 8.69
CA MET A 122 -9.19 10.06 8.40
C MET A 122 -8.34 10.72 7.30
N LEU A 123 -8.95 11.09 6.18
CA LEU A 123 -8.25 11.72 5.05
C LEU A 123 -7.63 13.07 5.44
N ARG A 124 -8.30 13.87 6.29
CA ARG A 124 -7.71 15.11 6.83
C ARG A 124 -6.50 14.84 7.73
N GLU A 125 -6.54 13.81 8.57
CA GLU A 125 -5.39 13.41 9.40
C GLU A 125 -4.21 12.95 8.54
N LEU A 126 -4.47 12.33 7.39
CA LEU A 126 -3.47 11.96 6.38
C LEU A 126 -3.00 13.14 5.52
N GLY A 127 -3.58 14.34 5.68
CA GLY A 127 -3.20 15.55 4.95
C GLY A 127 -3.73 15.61 3.51
N VAL A 128 -4.79 14.86 3.20
CA VAL A 128 -5.44 14.85 1.88
C VAL A 128 -6.32 16.09 1.72
N THR A 129 -6.17 16.77 0.58
CA THR A 129 -6.96 17.96 0.20
C THR A 129 -8.02 17.69 -0.84
N ASP A 130 -7.80 16.67 -1.68
CA ASP A 130 -8.62 16.39 -2.87
C ASP A 130 -8.94 14.89 -2.93
N VAL A 131 -10.16 14.55 -3.34
CA VAL A 131 -10.65 13.18 -3.45
C VAL A 131 -11.16 12.92 -4.86
N VAL A 132 -10.69 11.83 -5.46
CA VAL A 132 -11.18 11.34 -6.75
C VAL A 132 -11.94 10.05 -6.51
N ARG A 133 -13.24 10.04 -6.84
CA ARG A 133 -14.09 8.84 -6.74
C ARG A 133 -14.15 8.13 -8.09
N LEU A 134 -13.80 6.85 -8.12
CA LEU A 134 -13.76 6.04 -9.33
C LEU A 134 -14.91 5.03 -9.44
N ASN A 135 -15.74 4.92 -8.39
CA ASN A 135 -16.94 4.10 -8.34
C ASN A 135 -18.22 4.95 -8.49
N GLU A 136 -19.31 4.25 -8.82
CA GLU A 136 -20.68 4.80 -8.82
C GLU A 136 -21.15 5.19 -7.42
#